data_AF-A0A538GNV4-F1
#
_entry.id   AF-A0A538GNV4-F1
#
_cell.length_a   1.000
_cell.length_b   1.000
_cell.length_c   1.000
_cell.angle_alpha   90.00
_cell.angle_beta   90.00
_cell.angle_gamma   90.00
#
_symmetry.space_group_name_H-M   'P 1'
#
loop_
_entity.id
_entity.type
_entity.pdbx_description
1 polymer ?
#
loop_
_entity_poly.entity_id
_entity_poly.type
_entity_poly.pdbx_seq_one_letter_code
_entity_poly.pdbx_strand_id
1 'polypeptide(L)'
;MGEGWTRSSALTEVNRNILLHVHDVDYGELEWEFFCECGHDLCHEQIFLTLDAFIAIRDRGDVVLAEGHRLSQVDRARRLREDAEGLRAQAKHQVARTKKNIG
;
A
#
# COMPACT_ATOMS: atom_id res chain seq x y z
N MET A 1 22.71 8.97 5.14
CA MET A 1 21.64 8.96 6.15
C MET A 1 20.80 7.74 5.84
N GLY A 2 20.91 6.70 6.66
CA GLY A 2 20.34 5.38 6.36
C GLY A 2 18.82 5.44 6.40
N GLU A 3 18.20 4.94 5.35
CA GLU A 3 16.76 4.72 5.26
C GLU A 3 16.38 3.78 6.41
N GLY A 4 15.81 4.35 7.48
CA GLY A 4 15.32 3.60 8.63
C GLY A 4 14.05 2.86 8.23
N TRP A 5 14.22 1.81 7.43
CA TRP A 5 13.12 0.96 7.02
C TRP A 5 12.65 0.19 8.26
N THR A 6 11.53 0.63 8.83
CA THR A 6 10.86 -0.12 9.90
C THR A 6 10.30 -1.41 9.31
N ARG A 7 10.40 -2.53 10.03
CA ARG A 7 10.01 -3.85 9.53
C ARG A 7 8.56 -3.88 9.03
N SER A 8 7.68 -3.15 9.70
CA SER A 8 6.28 -2.99 9.30
C SER A 8 6.11 -2.32 7.93
N SER A 9 6.98 -1.37 7.59
CA SER A 9 6.99 -0.74 6.26
C SER A 9 7.44 -1.74 5.18
N ALA A 10 8.38 -2.64 5.47
CA ALA A 10 8.83 -3.65 4.49
C ALA A 10 7.72 -4.66 4.18
N LEU A 11 6.98 -5.10 5.20
CA LEU A 11 5.83 -6.00 5.04
C LEU A 11 4.69 -5.34 4.26
N THR A 12 4.43 -4.05 4.51
CA THR A 12 3.46 -3.27 3.73
C THR A 12 3.87 -3.19 2.25
N GLU A 13 5.17 -3.09 1.96
CA GLU A 13 5.67 -3.06 0.59
C GLU A 13 5.57 -4.41 -0.11
N VAL A 14 5.76 -5.51 0.61
CA VAL A 14 5.49 -6.87 0.09
C VAL A 14 4.04 -6.98 -0.38
N ASN A 15 3.08 -6.53 0.43
CA ASN A 15 1.66 -6.53 0.05
C ASN A 15 1.40 -5.75 -1.26
N ARG A 16 2.10 -4.62 -1.47
CA ARG A 16 1.97 -3.81 -2.70
C ARG A 16 2.58 -4.49 -3.93
N ASN A 17 3.70 -5.19 -3.74
CA ASN A 17 4.39 -5.88 -4.82
C ASN A 17 3.63 -7.10 -5.34
N ILE A 18 2.75 -7.71 -4.52
CA ILE A 18 1.85 -8.80 -4.99
C ILE A 18 1.03 -8.32 -6.21
N LEU A 19 0.49 -7.09 -6.17
CA LEU A 19 -0.29 -6.53 -7.29
C LEU A 19 0.52 -6.37 -8.58
N LEU A 20 1.83 -6.18 -8.49
CA LEU A 20 2.70 -6.02 -9.65
C LEU A 20 3.07 -7.34 -10.32
N HIS A 21 2.95 -8.47 -9.59
CA HIS A 21 3.37 -9.79 -10.06
C HIS A 21 2.21 -10.73 -10.40
N VAL A 22 0.98 -10.39 -10.02
CA VAL A 22 -0.21 -11.11 -10.49
C VAL A 22 -0.55 -10.63 -11.91
N HIS A 23 0.10 -11.27 -12.89
CA HIS A 23 -0.25 -11.15 -14.29
C HIS A 23 -1.14 -12.35 -14.67
N ASP A 24 -2.42 -12.06 -14.95
CA ASP A 24 -3.17 -12.71 -16.05
C ASP A 24 -3.64 -14.18 -15.88
N VAL A 25 -3.95 -14.63 -14.67
CA VAL A 25 -4.63 -15.92 -14.47
C VAL A 25 -5.67 -15.80 -13.36
N ASP A 26 -6.68 -16.66 -13.39
CA ASP A 26 -7.93 -16.74 -12.59
C ASP A 26 -7.69 -16.89 -11.06
N TYR A 27 -6.84 -16.03 -10.50
CA TYR A 27 -6.39 -16.01 -9.10
C TYR A 27 -7.26 -15.09 -8.23
N GLY A 28 -8.29 -14.47 -8.80
CA GLY A 28 -9.21 -13.58 -8.10
C GLY A 28 -9.93 -14.28 -6.95
N GLU A 29 -10.24 -15.57 -7.10
CA GLU A 29 -10.94 -16.38 -6.09
C GLU A 29 -10.01 -17.14 -5.13
N LEU A 30 -8.71 -17.21 -5.43
CA LEU A 30 -7.72 -17.89 -4.56
C LEU A 30 -7.40 -17.00 -3.36
N GLU A 31 -7.30 -17.60 -2.17
CA GLU A 31 -6.86 -16.91 -0.97
C GLU A 31 -5.34 -16.73 -0.98
N TRP A 32 -4.89 -15.50 -0.76
CA TRP A 32 -3.50 -15.10 -0.66
C TRP A 32 -3.18 -14.65 0.75
N GLU A 33 -1.92 -14.84 1.12
CA GLU A 33 -1.40 -14.38 2.41
C GLU A 33 -0.95 -12.91 2.31
N PHE A 34 -1.55 -12.05 3.13
CA PHE A 34 -1.17 -10.65 3.28
C PHE A 34 -0.72 -10.37 4.70
N PHE A 35 0.21 -9.43 4.88
CA PHE A 35 0.65 -9.01 6.21
C PHE A 35 -0.24 -7.91 6.78
N CYS A 36 -0.45 -7.96 8.10
CA CYS A 36 -1.11 -6.90 8.85
C CYS A 36 -0.35 -5.58 8.75
N GLU A 37 -1.08 -4.51 8.44
CA GLU A 37 -0.54 -3.18 8.17
C GLU A 37 -0.75 -2.21 9.33
N CYS A 38 -0.92 -2.72 10.55
CA CYS A 38 -1.22 -1.92 11.74
C CYS A 38 -0.11 -0.92 12.12
N GLY A 39 1.09 -1.05 11.55
CA GLY A 39 2.23 -0.17 11.82
C GLY A 39 3.11 -0.61 12.99
N HIS A 40 2.74 -1.69 13.69
CA HIS A 40 3.50 -2.20 14.83
C HIS A 40 4.70 -3.04 14.36
N ASP A 41 5.91 -2.68 14.79
CA ASP A 41 7.16 -3.30 14.31
C ASP A 41 7.29 -4.81 14.60
N LEU A 42 6.59 -5.29 15.63
CA LEU A 42 6.56 -6.71 16.01
C LEU A 42 5.32 -7.47 15.50
N CYS A 43 4.41 -6.81 14.78
CA CYS A 43 3.25 -7.49 14.23
C CYS A 43 3.66 -8.26 12.97
N HIS A 44 3.38 -9.56 12.98
CA HIS A 44 3.65 -10.49 11.88
C HIS A 44 2.42 -11.30 11.51
N GLU A 45 1.23 -10.83 11.93
CA GLU A 45 0.01 -11.55 11.63
C GLU A 45 -0.29 -11.51 10.14
N GLN A 46 -0.72 -12.67 9.68
CA GLN A 46 -1.06 -12.96 8.30
C GLN A 46 -2.57 -12.99 8.18
N ILE A 47 -3.06 -12.42 7.09
CA ILE A 47 -4.47 -12.25 6.80
C ILE A 47 -4.68 -12.88 5.44
N PHE A 48 -5.53 -13.90 5.40
CA PHE A 48 -5.88 -14.59 4.18
C PHE A 48 -7.04 -13.86 3.53
N LEU A 49 -6.81 -13.34 2.32
CA LEU A 49 -7.83 -12.64 1.54
C LEU A 49 -7.74 -13.08 0.10
N THR A 50 -8.87 -13.07 -0.57
CA THR A 50 -8.84 -13.12 -2.03
C THR A 50 -8.18 -11.86 -2.58
N LEU A 51 -7.58 -11.97 -3.77
CA LEU A 51 -6.96 -10.83 -4.40
C LEU A 51 -7.97 -9.70 -4.65
N ASP A 52 -9.21 -10.05 -5.02
CA ASP A 52 -10.30 -9.08 -5.21
C ASP A 52 -10.66 -8.35 -3.92
N ALA A 53 -10.69 -9.05 -2.78
CA ALA A 53 -10.93 -8.44 -1.49
C ALA A 53 -9.79 -7.47 -1.11
N PHE A 54 -8.55 -7.86 -1.37
CA PHE A 54 -7.40 -6.98 -1.16
C PHE A 54 -7.45 -5.72 -2.05
N ILE A 55 -7.74 -5.87 -3.35
CA ILE A 55 -7.90 -4.75 -4.28
C ILE A 55 -9.03 -3.83 -3.79
N ALA A 56 -10.18 -4.38 -3.41
CA ALA A 56 -11.31 -3.60 -2.94
C ALA A 56 -11.03 -2.81 -1.64
N ILE A 57 -10.14 -3.32 -0.77
CA ILE A 57 -9.64 -2.60 0.42
C ILE A 57 -8.75 -1.44 -0.04
N ARG A 58 -7.84 -1.69 -1.00
CA ARG A 58 -6.93 -0.66 -1.51
C ARG A 58 -7.62 0.46 -2.25
N ASP A 59 -8.62 0.15 -3.08
CA ASP A 59 -9.36 1.15 -3.85
C ASP A 59 -10.13 2.14 -2.95
N ARG A 60 -10.47 1.71 -1.72
CA ARG A 60 -11.08 2.58 -0.70
C ARG A 60 -10.05 3.41 0.09
N GLY A 61 -8.75 3.16 -0.12
CA GLY A 61 -7.69 3.73 0.69
C GLY A 61 -7.56 3.11 2.08
N ASP A 62 -8.17 1.93 2.29
CA ASP A 62 -8.11 1.22 3.57
C ASP A 62 -6.86 0.34 3.67
N VAL A 63 -6.63 -0.18 4.89
CA VAL A 63 -5.48 -1.00 5.24
C VAL A 63 -5.90 -2.41 5.63
N VAL A 64 -5.05 -3.37 5.31
CA VAL A 64 -5.25 -4.77 5.68
C VAL A 64 -4.86 -4.95 7.15
N LEU A 65 -5.81 -5.32 8.00
CA LEU A 65 -5.60 -5.45 9.45
C LEU A 65 -6.07 -6.82 9.94
N ALA A 66 -5.29 -7.40 10.84
CA ALA A 66 -5.68 -8.61 11.55
C ALA A 66 -6.85 -8.30 12.48
N GLU A 67 -7.61 -9.33 12.87
CA GLU A 67 -8.74 -9.14 13.77
C GLU A 67 -8.29 -8.47 15.08
N GLY A 68 -9.01 -7.43 15.51
CA GLY A 68 -8.66 -6.67 16.71
C GLY A 68 -7.54 -5.64 16.53
N HIS A 69 -6.83 -5.64 15.39
CA HIS A 69 -5.78 -4.67 15.12
C HIS A 69 -6.34 -3.34 14.65
N ARG A 70 -5.67 -2.27 15.05
CA ARG A 70 -6.03 -0.90 14.65
C ARG A 70 -4.78 -0.19 14.17
N LEU A 71 -4.95 0.58 13.10
CA LEU A 71 -3.90 1.49 12.65
C LEU A 71 -3.71 2.59 13.70
N SER A 72 -2.47 2.80 14.14
CA SER A 72 -2.18 3.90 15.06
C SER A 72 -2.47 5.25 14.38
N GLN A 73 -2.82 6.27 15.15
CA GLN A 73 -3.03 7.62 14.58
C GLN A 73 -1.75 8.17 13.93
N VAL A 74 -0.58 7.79 14.47
CA VAL A 74 0.73 8.21 13.94
C VAL A 74 0.98 7.60 12.57
N ASP A 75 0.73 6.29 12.42
CA ASP A 75 0.90 5.59 11.15
C ASP A 75 -0.14 6.04 10.13
N ARG A 76 -1.38 6.30 10.56
CA ARG A 76 -2.41 6.91 9.71
C ARG A 76 -1.97 8.28 9.18
N ALA A 77 -1.45 9.14 10.06
CA ALA A 77 -0.97 10.46 9.68
C ALA A 77 0.27 10.39 8.77
N ARG A 78 1.16 9.41 8.98
CA ARG A 78 2.31 9.18 8.11
C ARG A 78 1.85 8.80 6.69
N ARG A 79 0.97 7.82 6.55
CA ARG A 79 0.43 7.39 5.25
C ARG A 79 -0.24 8.52 4.48
N LEU A 80 -1.08 9.30 5.17
CA LEU A 80 -1.75 10.45 4.54
C LEU A 80 -0.75 11.49 3.99
N ARG A 81 0.40 11.66 4.65
CA ARG A 81 1.47 12.55 4.14
C ARG A 81 2.13 11.95 2.91
N GLU A 82 2.51 10.68 2.97
CA GLU A 82 3.14 9.96 1.86
C GLU A 82 2.25 9.96 0.60
N ASP A 83 0.95 9.69 0.76
CA ASP A 83 -0.02 9.72 -0.34
C ASP A 83 -0.17 11.12 -0.94
N ALA A 84 -0.25 12.16 -0.09
CA ALA A 84 -0.32 13.54 -0.54
C ALA A 84 0.95 13.97 -1.28
N GLU A 85 2.12 13.50 -0.85
CA GLU A 85 3.40 13.73 -1.53
C GLU A 85 3.46 13.03 -2.89
N GLY A 86 3.01 11.77 -2.97
CA GLY A 86 2.88 11.03 -4.22
C GLY A 86 1.98 11.72 -5.25
N LEU A 87 0.80 12.16 -4.82
CA LEU A 87 -0.14 12.90 -5.67
C LEU A 87 0.45 14.24 -6.14
N ARG A 88 1.14 14.97 -5.26
CA ARG A 88 1.82 16.22 -5.62
C ARG A 88 2.93 15.99 -6.64
N ALA A 89 3.71 14.93 -6.50
CA ALA A 89 4.75 14.57 -7.46
C ALA A 89 4.14 14.26 -8.83
N GLN A 90 3.10 13.42 -8.88
CA GLN A 90 2.39 13.09 -10.13
C GLN A 90 1.83 14.35 -10.80
N ALA A 91 1.16 15.23 -10.06
CA ALA A 91 0.62 16.48 -10.59
C ALA A 91 1.72 17.38 -11.20
N LYS A 92 2.87 17.50 -10.52
CA LYS A 92 4.03 18.24 -11.05
C LYS A 92 4.54 17.63 -12.36
N HIS A 93 4.65 16.31 -12.44
CA HIS A 93 5.08 15.62 -13.65
C HIS A 93 4.11 15.82 -14.81
N GLN A 94 2.80 15.78 -14.57
CA GLN A 94 1.77 16.04 -15.59
C GLN A 94 1.86 17.48 -16.12
N VAL A 95 1.96 18.47 -15.22
CA VAL A 95 2.12 19.89 -15.61
C VAL A 95 3.40 20.11 -16.43
N ALA A 96 4.51 19.49 -16.02
CA ALA A 96 5.77 19.57 -16.75
C ALA A 96 5.68 18.94 -18.16
N ARG A 97 4.97 17.81 -18.30
CA ARG A 97 4.71 17.18 -19.60
C ARG A 97 3.86 18.05 -20.51
N THR A 98 2.77 18.62 -20.01
CA THR A 98 1.89 19.49 -20.80
C THR A 98 2.62 20.74 -21.28
N LYS A 99 3.47 21.36 -20.44
CA LYS A 99 4.30 22.51 -20.84
C LYS A 99 5.34 22.18 -21.91
N LYS A 100 5.83 20.94 -21.95
CA LYS A 100 6.85 20.48 -22.90
C LYS A 100 6.27 20.05 -24.26
N ASN A 101 4.97 19.73 -24.32
CA ASN A 101 4.27 19.33 -25.55
C ASN A 101 3.49 20.48 -26.24
N ILE A 102 3.45 21.67 -25.64
CA ILE A 102 2.77 22.86 -26.19
C ILE A 102 3.80 23.94 -26.64
N GLY A 103 5.10 23.71 -26.46
CA GLY A 103 6.18 24.54 -27.00
C GLY A 103 6.85 23.87 -28.19
#